data_AF-A0A521S4Y8-F1
#
_entry.id   AF-A0A521S4Y8-F1
#
_cell.length_a   1.000
_cell.length_b   1.000
_cell.length_c   1.000
_cell.angle_alpha   90.00
_cell.angle_beta   90.00
_cell.angle_gamma   90.00
#
_symmetry.space_group_name_H-M   'P 1'
#
loop_
_entity.id
_entity.type
_entity.pdbx_description
1 polymer ?
#
loop_
_entity_poly.entity_id
_entity_poly.type
_entity_poly.pdbx_seq_one_letter_code
_entity_poly.pdbx_strand_id
1 'polypeptide(L)' 'MLPVAVPLAADRALDELLAAIELVARGVASRVHVTGLAGLDEIAAVALVRAQQAGVRFTLARDQPDTVTAVVGPREE' A
#
# COMPACT_ATOMS: atom_id res chain seq x y z
N MET A 1 -5.97 19.46 21.38
CA MET A 1 -6.57 18.47 20.45
C MET A 1 -5.84 17.15 20.62
N LEU A 2 -6.57 16.05 20.81
CA LEU A 2 -6.00 14.73 21.12
C LEU A 2 -5.46 14.04 19.85
N PRO A 3 -4.29 13.39 19.87
CA PRO A 3 -3.61 12.79 18.71
C PRO A 3 -4.16 11.42 18.27
N VAL A 4 -5.39 11.07 18.64
CA VAL A 4 -5.94 9.71 18.47
C VAL A 4 -6.28 9.37 17.00
N ALA A 5 -6.43 10.37 16.13
CA ALA A 5 -6.85 10.16 14.75
C ALA A 5 -5.76 9.62 13.82
N VAL A 6 -4.47 9.83 14.15
CA VAL A 6 -3.34 9.51 13.26
C VAL A 6 -3.00 8.01 13.24
N PRO A 7 -2.91 7.29 14.38
CA PRO A 7 -2.55 5.88 14.39
C PRO A 7 -3.59 5.00 13.67
N LEU A 8 -4.87 5.31 13.86
CA LEU A 8 -5.97 4.54 13.27
C LEU A 8 -6.00 4.64 11.73
N ALA A 9 -5.54 5.76 11.18
CA ALA A 9 -5.46 5.97 9.74
C ALA A 9 -4.30 5.18 9.13
N ALA A 10 -3.15 5.12 9.82
CA ALA A 10 -1.99 4.34 9.38
C ALA A 10 -2.28 2.82 9.40
N ASP A 11 -2.94 2.32 10.44
CA ASP A 11 -3.31 0.91 10.55
C ASP A 11 -4.26 0.49 9.41
N ARG A 12 -5.30 1.29 9.14
CA ARG A 12 -6.22 1.04 8.01
C ARG A 12 -5.50 1.08 6.66
N ALA A 13 -4.64 2.07 6.46
CA ALA A 13 -3.87 2.19 5.23
C ALA A 13 -2.95 0.97 5.01
N LEU A 14 -2.35 0.43 6.07
CA LEU A 14 -1.58 -0.79 5.99
C LEU A 14 -2.47 -1.99 5.61
N ASP A 15 -3.61 -2.16 6.26
CA ASP A 15 -4.55 -3.26 5.96
C ASP A 15 -5.03 -3.23 4.49
N GLU A 16 -5.32 -2.04 3.96
CA GLU A 16 -5.68 -1.86 2.55
C GLU A 16 -4.55 -2.28 1.60
N LEU A 17 -3.30 -1.93 1.93
CA LEU A 17 -2.13 -2.34 1.15
C LEU A 17 -1.90 -3.85 1.20
N LEU A 18 -2.08 -4.48 2.37
CA LEU A 18 -1.96 -5.93 2.53
C LEU A 18 -3.02 -6.66 1.71
N ALA A 19 -4.27 -6.18 1.73
CA ALA A 19 -5.34 -6.73 0.93
C ALA A 19 -5.06 -6.59 -0.58
N ALA A 20 -4.55 -5.43 -1.03
CA ALA A 20 -4.16 -5.21 -2.41
C ALA A 20 -3.05 -6.18 -2.87
N ILE A 21 -2.04 -6.41 -2.02
CA ILE A 21 -0.97 -7.38 -2.26
C ILE A 21 -1.54 -8.79 -2.41
N GLU A 22 -2.42 -9.20 -1.50
CA GLU A 22 -3.01 -10.53 -1.53
C GLU A 22 -3.90 -10.76 -2.76
N LEU A 23 -4.69 -9.77 -3.17
CA LEU A 23 -5.51 -9.85 -4.39
C LEU A 23 -4.66 -10.08 -5.64
N VAL A 24 -3.52 -9.39 -5.75
CA VAL A 24 -2.61 -9.55 -6.89
C VAL A 24 -1.85 -10.88 -6.80
N ALA A 25 -1.34 -11.24 -5.63
CA ALA A 25 -0.59 -12.49 -5.43
C ALA A 25 -1.44 -13.74 -5.72
N ARG A 26 -2.73 -13.68 -5.44
CA ARG A 26 -3.69 -14.76 -5.75
C ARG A 26 -4.19 -14.73 -7.20
N GLY A 27 -3.75 -13.77 -8.02
CA GLY A 27 -4.20 -13.61 -9.40
C GLY A 27 -5.66 -13.17 -9.55
N VAL A 28 -6.29 -12.70 -8.47
CA VAL A 28 -7.68 -12.18 -8.49
C VAL A 28 -7.72 -10.81 -9.17
N ALA A 29 -6.66 -10.01 -8.97
CA ALA A 29 -6.49 -8.73 -9.63
C ALA A 29 -5.16 -8.71 -10.41
N SER A 30 -5.18 -8.14 -11.62
CA SER A 30 -3.95 -7.91 -12.41
C SER A 30 -3.23 -6.63 -12.00
N ARG A 31 -3.94 -5.67 -11.40
CA ARG A 31 -3.37 -4.43 -10.86
C ARG A 31 -4.33 -3.80 -9.86
N VAL A 32 -3.82 -3.29 -8.75
CA VAL A 32 -4.59 -2.56 -7.74
C VAL A 32 -3.92 -1.21 -7.48
N HIS A 33 -4.74 -0.16 -7.44
CA HIS A 33 -4.33 1.20 -7.09
C HIS A 33 -4.98 1.54 -5.75
N VAL A 34 -4.17 1.84 -4.75
CA VAL A 34 -4.63 2.32 -3.44
C VAL A 34 -4.25 3.79 -3.34
N THR A 35 -5.25 4.67 -3.39
CA THR A 35 -5.09 6.12 -3.50
C THR A 35 -5.46 6.81 -2.20
N GLY A 36 -4.95 8.02 -1.96
CA GLY A 36 -5.35 8.80 -0.78
C GLY A 36 -4.67 8.36 0.51
N LEU A 37 -3.55 7.66 0.41
CA LEU A 37 -2.81 7.17 1.57
C LEU A 37 -2.13 8.34 2.29
N ALA A 38 -2.51 8.56 3.55
CA ALA A 38 -1.87 9.52 4.46
C ALA A 38 -0.91 8.79 5.41
N GLY A 39 0.17 9.45 5.84
CA GLY A 39 1.11 8.87 6.83
C GLY A 39 1.95 7.70 6.31
N LEU A 40 2.25 7.69 5.01
CA LEU A 40 2.84 6.54 4.33
C LEU A 40 4.26 6.16 4.82
N ASP A 41 5.02 7.10 5.37
CA ASP A 41 6.41 6.88 5.78
C ASP A 41 6.55 5.77 6.83
N GLU A 42 5.52 5.55 7.66
CA GLU A 42 5.54 4.50 8.69
C GLU A 42 5.18 3.10 8.15
N ILE A 43 4.34 3.03 7.11
CA ILE A 43 3.77 1.75 6.61
C ILE A 43 4.39 1.27 5.30
N ALA A 44 5.05 2.15 4.54
CA ALA A 44 5.61 1.84 3.23
C ALA A 44 6.64 0.71 3.29
N ALA A 45 7.50 0.70 4.31
CA ALA A 45 8.50 -0.34 4.49
C ALA A 45 7.87 -1.71 4.73
N VAL A 46 6.82 -1.77 5.57
CA VAL A 46 6.10 -3.01 5.85
C VAL A 46 5.41 -3.53 4.59
N ALA A 47 4.67 -2.66 3.89
CA ALA A 47 4.00 -3.01 2.65
C ALA A 47 4.98 -3.49 1.56
N LEU A 48 6.14 -2.84 1.43
CA LEU A 48 7.18 -3.24 0.48
C LEU A 48 7.73 -4.64 0.79
N VAL A 49 8.07 -4.92 2.06
CA VAL A 49 8.55 -6.24 2.49
C VAL A 49 7.52 -7.32 2.18
N ARG A 50 6.24 -7.04 2.45
CA ARG A 50 5.14 -7.98 2.16
C ARG A 50 4.95 -8.22 0.67
N ALA A 51 5.02 -7.19 -0.15
CA ALA A 51 4.96 -7.33 -1.60
C ALA A 51 6.13 -8.18 -2.14
N GLN A 52 7.34 -7.97 -1.62
CA GLN A 52 8.51 -8.75 -2.00
C GLN A 52 8.35 -10.24 -1.66
N GLN A 53 7.84 -10.55 -0.47
CA GLN A 53 7.51 -11.90 -0.02
C GLN A 53 6.42 -12.56 -0.88
N ALA A 54 5.40 -11.79 -1.27
CA ALA A 54 4.29 -12.25 -2.09
C ALA A 54 4.63 -12.37 -3.59
N GLY A 55 5.83 -11.97 -4.01
CA GLY A 55 6.23 -12.10 -5.41
C GLY A 55 5.66 -11.02 -6.33
N VAL A 56 5.13 -9.92 -5.80
CA VAL A 56 4.43 -8.90 -6.59
C VAL A 56 5.25 -7.61 -6.72
N ARG A 57 5.01 -6.86 -7.80
CA ARG A 57 5.53 -5.50 -7.98
C ARG A 57 4.74 -4.55 -7.08
N PHE A 58 5.48 -3.69 -6.38
CA PHE A 58 4.92 -2.63 -5.54
C PHE A 58 5.61 -1.31 -5.88
N THR A 59 4.83 -0.27 -6.12
CA THR A 59 5.35 1.06 -6.48
C THR A 59 4.57 2.12 -5.73
N LEU A 60 5.25 3.17 -5.30
CA LEU A 60 4.65 4.33 -4.67
C LEU A 60 4.81 5.52 -5.60
N ALA A 61 3.70 6.19 -5.91
CA ALA A 61 3.68 7.42 -6.68
C ALA A 61 3.15 8.54 -5.77
N ARG A 62 3.93 9.62 -5.64
CA ARG A 62 3.50 10.81 -4.89
C ARG A 62 2.79 11.74 -5.86
N ASP A 63 1.47 11.83 -5.74
CA ASP A 63 0.62 12.63 -6.64
C ASP A 63 0.50 14.09 -6.15
N GLN A 64 0.51 14.29 -4.82
CA GLN A 64 0.53 15.59 -4.15
C GLN A 64 1.44 15.52 -2.91
N PRO A 65 1.86 16.64 -2.30
CA PRO A 65 2.79 16.63 -1.17
C PRO A 65 2.42 15.65 -0.05
N ASP A 66 1.12 15.54 0.25
CA ASP A 66 0.59 14.71 1.34
C ASP A 66 -0.27 13.53 0.85
N THR A 67 -0.26 13.24 -0.46
CA THR A 67 -1.06 12.15 -1.03
C THR A 67 -0.20 11.23 -1.86
N VAL A 68 -0.21 9.96 -1.48
CA VAL A 68 0.50 8.90 -2.19
C VAL A 68 -0.50 7.88 -2.71
N THR A 69 -0.22 7.40 -3.91
CA THR A 69 -0.86 6.24 -4.50
C THR A 69 0.11 5.07 -4.48
N ALA A 70 -0.32 3.94 -3.92
CA ALA A 70 0.38 2.68 -4.08
C ALA A 70 -0.19 1.91 -5.27
N VAL A 71 0.69 1.37 -6.09
CA VAL A 71 0.35 0.52 -7.22
C VAL A 71 0.93 -0.85 -6.99
N VAL A 72 0.07 -1.86 -6.94
CA VAL A 72 0.43 -3.27 -6.82
C VAL A 72 0.10 -3.98 -8.12
N GLY A 73 1.01 -4.79 -8.64
CA GLY A 73 0.80 -5.58 -9.83
C GLY A 73 1.70 -6.81 -9.88
N PRO A 74 1.55 -7.71 -10.87
CA PRO A 74 2.47 -8.83 -11.05
C PRO A 74 3.90 -8.32 -11.22
N ARG A 75 4.88 -9.13 -10.82
CA ARG A 75 6.25 -8.93 -11.31
C ARG A 75 6.21 -9.13 -12.81
N GLU A 76 6.61 -8.11 -13.56
CA GLU A 76 6.87 -8.29 -15.00
C GLU A 76 7.98 -9.35 -15.14
N GLU A 77 7.82 -10.27 -16.09
CA GLU A 77 8.85 -11.24 -16.48
C GLU A 77 10.05 -10.55 -17.13
#